data_AF-A0A4P5YM84-F1
#
_entry.id   AF-A0A4P5YM84-F1
#
_cell.length_a   1.000
_cell.length_b   1.000
_cell.length_c   1.000
_cell.angle_alpha   90.00
_cell.angle_beta   90.00
_cell.angle_gamma   90.00
#
_symmetry.space_group_name_H-M   'P 1'
#
loop_
_entity.id
_entity.type
_entity.pdbx_description
1 polymer ?
#
loop_
_entity_poly.entity_id
_entity_poly.type
_entity_poly.pdbx_seq_one_letter_code
_entity_poly.pdbx_strand_id
1 'polypeptide(L)'
;MDSSRKLKVFRYLPELDCFVVEEEFKKICDYLGVTEWHFTVWLGRLFVLDNDFGEHWFDNWDEREAHEEKAAQLGYDSSELLIIAPSRMQDGHDGPCHTDAFRKRFWTDVLSYLTLSLDLVIDEARQANAIGGDGEDPDWIPDLEERIASVLAGRIPATETPTERR
;
A
#
# COMPACT_ATOMS: atom_id res chain seq x y z
N MET A 1 -6.34 25.01 -4.03
CA MET A 1 -5.86 24.10 -2.98
C MET A 1 -4.68 23.35 -3.56
N ASP A 2 -3.62 23.14 -2.77
CA ASP A 2 -2.35 22.63 -3.28
C ASP A 2 -2.38 21.11 -3.39
N SER A 3 -2.80 20.62 -4.55
CA SER A 3 -2.78 19.19 -4.84
C SER A 3 -1.42 18.66 -5.29
N SER A 4 -0.39 19.52 -5.33
CA SER A 4 0.97 19.12 -5.64
C SER A 4 1.64 18.34 -4.50
N ARG A 5 0.98 18.23 -3.33
CA ARG A 5 1.46 17.47 -2.17
C ARG A 5 1.81 16.04 -2.57
N LYS A 6 3.05 15.65 -2.25
CA LYS A 6 3.58 14.30 -2.42
C LYS A 6 3.55 13.56 -1.10
N LEU A 7 3.01 12.34 -1.12
CA LEU A 7 2.93 11.45 0.02
C LEU A 7 3.98 10.36 -0.14
N LYS A 8 4.78 10.14 0.90
CA LYS A 8 5.69 9.00 0.97
C LYS A 8 4.86 7.74 1.21
N VAL A 9 5.08 6.69 0.43
CA VAL A 9 4.28 5.45 0.52
C VAL A 9 4.90 4.46 1.51
N PHE A 10 6.22 4.30 1.46
CA PHE A 10 6.93 3.25 2.18
C PHE A 10 8.08 3.78 3.01
N ARG A 11 8.27 3.17 4.19
CA ARG A 11 9.44 3.31 5.03
C ARG A 11 10.25 2.02 4.99
N TYR A 12 11.53 2.12 4.66
CA TYR A 12 12.43 0.96 4.70
C TYR A 12 12.91 0.66 6.12
N LEU A 13 12.93 -0.61 6.49
CA LEU A 13 13.43 -1.13 7.77
C LEU A 13 14.72 -1.92 7.52
N PRO A 14 15.91 -1.32 7.67
CA PRO A 14 17.17 -1.97 7.33
C PRO A 14 17.46 -3.22 8.18
N GLU A 15 16.94 -3.29 9.41
CA GLU A 15 17.11 -4.44 10.32
C GLU A 15 16.35 -5.69 9.88
N LEU A 16 15.30 -5.51 9.07
CA LEU A 16 14.45 -6.58 8.53
C LEU A 16 14.61 -6.75 7.01
N ASP A 17 15.30 -5.82 6.35
CA ASP A 17 15.43 -5.76 4.89
C ASP A 17 14.07 -5.82 4.17
N CYS A 18 13.12 -5.02 4.67
CA CYS A 18 11.75 -4.94 4.21
C CYS A 18 11.20 -3.50 4.31
N PHE A 19 9.96 -3.29 3.90
CA PHE A 19 9.25 -2.02 4.02
C PHE A 19 8.02 -2.15 4.92
N VAL A 20 7.59 -1.03 5.47
CA VAL A 20 6.25 -0.82 6.02
C VAL A 20 5.60 0.37 5.33
N VAL A 21 4.28 0.42 5.35
CA VAL A 21 3.53 1.57 4.81
C VAL A 21 3.77 2.79 5.72
N GLU A 22 4.02 3.96 5.12
CA GLU A 22 4.19 5.20 5.87
C GLU A 22 2.89 5.63 6.56
N GLU A 23 3.03 6.08 7.80
CA GLU A 23 1.90 6.34 8.70
C GLU A 23 0.95 7.42 8.17
N GLU A 24 1.50 8.45 7.54
CA GLU A 24 0.71 9.53 6.93
C GLU A 24 -0.11 9.02 5.74
N PHE A 25 0.50 8.19 4.89
CA PHE A 25 -0.17 7.59 3.75
C PHE A 25 -1.26 6.62 4.22
N LYS A 26 -0.93 5.75 5.19
CA LYS A 26 -1.86 4.83 5.86
C LYS A 26 -3.13 5.56 6.33
N LYS A 27 -2.96 6.63 7.11
CA LYS A 27 -4.06 7.45 7.64
C LYS A 27 -4.94 8.08 6.56
N ILE A 28 -4.33 8.57 5.47
CA ILE A 28 -5.08 9.18 4.36
C ILE A 28 -5.89 8.11 3.65
N CYS A 29 -5.28 6.99 3.29
CA CYS A 29 -5.96 5.88 2.63
C CYS A 29 -7.09 5.31 3.48
N ASP A 30 -6.86 5.10 4.78
CA ASP A 30 -7.89 4.62 5.72
C ASP A 30 -9.08 5.58 5.78
N TYR A 31 -8.79 6.88 5.91
CA TYR A 31 -9.83 7.88 6.06
C TYR A 31 -10.67 8.05 4.78
N LEU A 32 -10.04 7.92 3.61
CA LEU A 32 -10.69 8.03 2.30
C LEU A 32 -11.29 6.70 1.78
N GLY A 33 -11.11 5.58 2.49
CA GLY A 33 -11.62 4.28 2.05
C GLY A 33 -10.80 3.63 0.94
N VAL A 34 -9.55 4.06 0.73
CA VAL A 34 -8.61 3.47 -0.25
C VAL A 34 -7.81 2.34 0.38
N THR A 35 -8.48 1.55 1.22
CA THR A 35 -7.84 0.50 2.00
C THR A 35 -8.65 -0.77 1.84
N GLU A 36 -8.08 -1.71 1.11
CA GLU A 36 -8.55 -3.09 1.04
C GLU A 36 -7.84 -3.92 2.12
N TRP A 37 -7.63 -5.21 1.87
CA TRP A 37 -6.87 -6.15 2.71
C TRP A 37 -5.44 -5.68 3.02
N HIS A 38 -4.83 -4.87 2.13
CA HIS A 38 -3.56 -4.18 2.39
C HIS A 38 -3.45 -2.89 1.55
N PHE A 39 -2.81 -1.84 2.09
CA PHE A 39 -2.67 -0.51 1.46
C PHE A 39 -1.95 -0.50 0.10
N THR A 40 -1.32 -1.61 -0.27
CA THR A 40 -0.51 -1.74 -1.49
C THR A 40 -1.19 -2.53 -2.59
N VAL A 41 -2.36 -3.13 -2.34
CA VAL A 41 -3.06 -3.97 -3.33
C VAL A 41 -3.37 -3.16 -4.59
N TRP A 42 -4.04 -2.02 -4.44
CA TRP A 42 -4.36 -1.13 -5.56
C TRP A 42 -3.09 -0.59 -6.27
N LEU A 43 -2.01 -0.33 -5.52
CA LEU A 43 -0.73 0.04 -6.11
C LEU A 43 -0.15 -1.08 -6.95
N GLY A 44 -0.21 -2.33 -6.47
CA GLY A 44 0.22 -3.50 -7.21
C GLY A 44 -0.54 -3.67 -8.52
N ARG A 45 -1.87 -3.48 -8.50
CA ARG A 45 -2.73 -3.51 -9.70
C ARG A 45 -2.31 -2.44 -10.72
N LEU A 46 -1.96 -1.23 -10.27
CA LEU A 46 -1.43 -0.18 -11.15
C LEU A 46 -0.08 -0.52 -11.75
N PHE A 47 0.76 -1.30 -11.06
CA PHE A 47 2.01 -1.76 -11.62
C PHE A 47 1.81 -2.90 -12.65
N VAL A 48 0.97 -3.92 -12.39
CA VAL A 48 1.01 -5.16 -13.24
C VAL A 48 0.10 -5.06 -14.46
N LEU A 49 -0.87 -4.15 -14.45
CA LEU A 49 -1.98 -4.16 -15.41
C LEU A 49 -2.83 -5.46 -15.36
N ASP A 50 -2.57 -6.34 -14.39
CA ASP A 50 -3.27 -7.59 -14.10
C ASP A 50 -3.75 -7.54 -12.64
N ASN A 51 -5.05 -7.77 -12.43
CA ASN A 51 -5.69 -7.63 -11.13
C ASN A 51 -5.16 -8.65 -10.12
N ASP A 52 -5.13 -9.92 -10.52
CA ASP A 52 -4.82 -11.04 -9.64
C ASP A 52 -3.33 -11.06 -9.34
N PHE A 53 -2.50 -10.80 -10.36
CA PHE A 53 -1.07 -10.71 -10.17
C PHE A 53 -0.67 -9.46 -9.35
N GLY A 54 -1.40 -8.35 -9.53
CA GLY A 54 -1.18 -7.09 -8.82
C GLY A 54 -1.51 -7.19 -7.34
N GLU A 55 -2.56 -7.92 -6.99
CA GLU A 55 -2.95 -8.21 -5.61
C GLU A 55 -1.88 -9.02 -4.87
N HIS A 56 -1.25 -9.99 -5.56
CA HIS A 56 -0.25 -10.85 -4.97
C HIS A 56 1.21 -10.40 -5.19
N TRP A 57 1.46 -9.25 -5.83
CA TRP A 57 2.82 -8.89 -6.27
C TRP A 57 3.83 -8.77 -5.09
N PHE A 58 3.38 -8.56 -3.86
CA PHE A 58 4.25 -8.62 -2.68
C PHE A 58 3.74 -9.54 -1.58
N ASP A 59 2.89 -10.50 -1.93
CA ASP A 59 2.34 -11.47 -0.99
C ASP A 59 3.38 -12.56 -0.67
N ASN A 60 4.21 -12.26 0.33
CA ASN A 60 5.36 -13.03 0.76
C ASN A 60 5.16 -13.59 2.17
N TRP A 61 4.04 -14.32 2.36
CA TRP A 61 3.61 -14.82 3.66
C TRP A 61 4.66 -15.67 4.37
N ASP A 62 5.25 -16.64 3.68
CA ASP A 62 6.30 -17.50 4.22
C ASP A 62 7.53 -16.67 4.67
N GLU A 63 7.87 -15.63 3.91
CA GLU A 63 8.95 -14.72 4.28
C GLU A 63 8.59 -13.87 5.51
N ARG A 64 7.32 -13.47 5.69
CA ARG A 64 6.89 -12.71 6.87
C ARG A 64 7.01 -13.53 8.16
N GLU A 65 6.66 -14.81 8.13
CA GLU A 65 6.80 -15.71 9.29
C GLU A 65 8.25 -15.77 9.77
N ALA A 66 9.22 -15.81 8.85
CA ALA A 66 10.64 -15.80 9.19
C ALA A 66 11.11 -14.50 9.89
N HIS A 67 10.36 -13.41 9.74
CA HIS A 67 10.66 -12.11 10.34
C HIS A 67 9.80 -11.77 11.57
N GLU A 68 8.81 -12.61 11.92
CA GLU A 68 7.79 -12.31 12.94
C GLU A 68 8.38 -11.91 14.30
N GLU A 69 9.29 -12.73 14.85
CA GLU A 69 9.92 -12.45 16.15
C GLU A 69 10.66 -11.11 16.13
N LYS A 70 11.41 -10.84 15.05
CA LYS A 70 12.20 -9.62 14.94
C LYS A 70 11.33 -8.39 14.70
N ALA A 71 10.24 -8.54 13.94
CA ALA A 71 9.25 -7.49 13.73
C ALA A 71 8.58 -7.09 15.04
N ALA A 72 8.16 -8.07 15.84
CA ALA A 72 7.57 -7.84 17.16
C ALA A 72 8.53 -7.10 18.11
N GLN A 73 9.81 -7.47 18.11
CA GLN A 73 10.84 -6.75 18.88
C GLN A 73 11.01 -5.27 18.47
N LEU A 74 10.72 -4.96 17.20
CA LEU A 74 10.78 -3.61 16.64
C LEU A 74 9.42 -2.88 16.70
N GLY A 75 8.38 -3.52 17.24
CA GLY A 75 7.04 -2.94 17.41
C GLY A 75 6.19 -2.96 16.14
N TYR A 76 6.46 -3.88 15.20
CA TYR A 76 5.66 -4.08 13.99
C TYR A 76 4.94 -5.42 14.02
N ASP A 77 3.75 -5.45 13.41
CA ASP A 77 3.08 -6.70 13.08
C ASP A 77 3.68 -7.29 11.80
N SER A 78 3.89 -8.61 11.73
CA SER A 78 4.49 -9.25 10.57
C SER A 78 3.62 -9.14 9.31
N SER A 79 2.30 -8.98 9.46
CA SER A 79 1.35 -8.75 8.36
C SER A 79 1.51 -7.38 7.70
N GLU A 80 2.11 -6.40 8.40
CA GLU A 80 2.40 -5.06 7.87
C GLU A 80 3.69 -5.00 7.05
N LEU A 81 4.47 -6.10 7.02
CA LEU A 81 5.74 -6.14 6.32
C LEU A 81 5.53 -6.38 4.81
N LEU A 82 6.14 -5.50 4.03
CA LEU A 82 6.30 -5.65 2.59
C LEU A 82 7.73 -6.10 2.29
N ILE A 83 7.88 -7.37 1.96
CA ILE A 83 9.18 -7.99 1.63
C ILE A 83 9.33 -8.07 0.11
N ILE A 84 10.52 -7.78 -0.41
CA ILE A 84 10.83 -7.99 -1.83
C ILE A 84 11.44 -9.38 -2.00
N ALA A 85 10.73 -10.28 -2.66
CA ALA A 85 11.18 -11.64 -3.01
C ALA A 85 11.32 -11.79 -4.55
N PRO A 86 12.48 -11.43 -5.15
CA PRO A 86 12.64 -11.40 -6.61
C PRO A 86 12.42 -12.75 -7.30
N SER A 87 12.71 -13.86 -6.63
CA SER A 87 12.49 -15.21 -7.15
C SER A 87 11.01 -15.47 -7.47
N ARG A 88 10.08 -14.87 -6.73
CA ARG A 88 8.63 -15.01 -6.93
C ARG A 88 8.07 -14.10 -8.03
N MET A 89 8.86 -13.13 -8.48
CA MET A 89 8.51 -12.22 -9.59
C MET A 89 8.90 -12.79 -10.97
N GLN A 90 9.22 -14.07 -11.06
CA GLN A 90 9.59 -14.72 -12.32
C GLN A 90 8.32 -15.26 -13.00
N ASP A 91 8.19 -15.03 -14.30
CA ASP A 91 7.08 -15.55 -15.13
C ASP A 91 7.41 -16.90 -15.78
N GLY A 92 8.60 -17.45 -15.51
CA GLY A 92 9.07 -18.72 -16.06
C GLY A 92 9.46 -18.68 -17.54
N HIS A 93 9.44 -17.50 -18.18
CA HIS A 93 9.91 -17.33 -19.55
C HIS A 93 11.44 -17.19 -19.61
N ASP A 94 12.04 -17.76 -20.66
CA ASP A 94 13.50 -17.84 -20.82
C ASP A 94 14.05 -16.58 -21.51
N GLY A 95 15.11 -16.02 -20.93
CA GLY A 95 15.75 -14.77 -21.36
C GLY A 95 16.79 -14.28 -20.35
N PRO A 96 17.70 -13.35 -20.73
CA PRO A 96 18.67 -12.81 -19.80
C PRO A 96 17.96 -12.04 -18.68
N CYS A 97 17.91 -12.63 -17.48
CA CYS A 97 17.39 -11.99 -16.28
C CYS A 97 18.54 -11.48 -15.40
N HIS A 98 18.31 -10.38 -14.69
CA HIS A 98 19.23 -9.93 -13.65
C HIS A 98 19.17 -10.87 -12.43
N THR A 99 20.27 -10.94 -11.67
CA THR A 99 20.31 -11.73 -10.44
C THR A 99 19.30 -11.22 -9.41
N ASP A 100 18.85 -12.10 -8.51
CA ASP A 100 17.93 -11.73 -7.43
C ASP A 100 18.46 -10.57 -6.59
N ALA A 101 19.76 -10.57 -6.27
CA ALA A 101 20.39 -9.47 -5.55
C ALA A 101 20.27 -8.13 -6.28
N PHE A 102 20.46 -8.11 -7.60
CA PHE A 102 20.31 -6.89 -8.39
C PHE A 102 18.85 -6.43 -8.43
N ARG A 103 17.91 -7.36 -8.66
CA ARG A 103 16.48 -7.07 -8.70
C ARG A 103 15.96 -6.58 -7.35
N LYS A 104 16.40 -7.18 -6.24
CA LYS A 104 16.07 -6.73 -4.88
C LYS A 104 16.55 -5.31 -4.64
N ARG A 105 17.81 -5.01 -4.97
CA ARG A 105 18.36 -3.65 -4.83
C ARG A 105 17.58 -2.64 -5.66
N PHE A 106 17.29 -2.95 -6.93
CA PHE A 106 16.51 -2.09 -7.81
C PHE A 106 15.13 -1.77 -7.20
N TRP A 107 14.38 -2.78 -6.78
CA TRP A 107 13.07 -2.56 -6.17
C TRP A 107 13.14 -1.86 -4.81
N THR A 108 14.19 -2.12 -4.03
CA THR A 108 14.45 -1.38 -2.79
C THR A 108 14.61 0.10 -3.08
N ASP A 109 15.38 0.46 -4.10
CA ASP A 109 15.54 1.86 -4.52
C ASP A 109 14.20 2.44 -5.01
N VAL A 110 13.48 1.74 -5.89
CA VAL A 110 12.17 2.19 -6.40
C VAL A 110 11.19 2.50 -5.27
N LEU A 111 11.00 1.57 -4.33
CA LEU A 111 10.06 1.75 -3.22
C LEU A 111 10.57 2.80 -2.22
N SER A 112 11.88 2.87 -1.99
CA SER A 112 12.51 3.89 -1.14
C SER A 112 12.38 5.30 -1.68
N TYR A 113 12.11 5.48 -2.98
CA TYR A 113 11.83 6.79 -3.58
C TYR A 113 10.37 6.99 -3.99
N LEU A 114 9.52 5.96 -3.90
CA LEU A 114 8.12 6.07 -4.29
C LEU A 114 7.40 7.13 -3.44
N THR A 115 6.81 8.09 -4.15
CA THR A 115 5.89 9.09 -3.62
C THR A 115 4.74 9.26 -4.59
N LEU A 116 3.52 9.42 -4.08
CA LEU A 116 2.32 9.64 -4.89
C LEU A 116 1.79 11.05 -4.68
N SER A 117 1.16 11.64 -5.69
CA SER A 117 0.38 12.86 -5.46
C SER A 117 -0.85 12.55 -4.64
N LEU A 118 -1.23 13.47 -3.77
CA LEU A 118 -2.51 13.40 -3.07
C LEU A 118 -3.69 13.31 -4.05
N ASP A 119 -3.62 13.99 -5.20
CA ASP A 119 -4.63 13.87 -6.27
C ASP A 119 -4.84 12.42 -6.74
N LEU A 120 -3.76 11.65 -6.90
CA LEU A 120 -3.88 10.27 -7.36
C LEU A 120 -4.62 9.41 -6.33
N VAL A 121 -4.34 9.63 -5.04
CA VAL A 121 -5.03 8.92 -3.95
C VAL A 121 -6.51 9.32 -3.88
N ILE A 122 -6.83 10.60 -4.12
CA ILE A 122 -8.21 11.09 -4.17
C ILE A 122 -8.97 10.49 -5.36
N ASP A 123 -8.34 10.44 -6.53
CA ASP A 123 -8.96 9.87 -7.73
C ASP A 123 -9.21 8.37 -7.58
N GLU A 124 -8.30 7.64 -6.91
CA GLU A 124 -8.54 6.25 -6.53
C GLU A 124 -9.71 6.11 -5.56
N ALA A 125 -9.79 6.96 -4.53
CA ALA A 125 -10.90 6.95 -3.57
C ALA A 125 -12.25 7.15 -4.25
N ARG A 126 -12.33 8.09 -5.20
CA ARG A 126 -13.55 8.32 -5.98
C ARG A 126 -13.90 7.14 -6.86
N GLN A 127 -12.93 6.52 -7.50
CA GLN A 127 -13.14 5.34 -8.34
C GLN A 127 -13.63 4.16 -7.50
N ALA A 128 -12.96 3.84 -6.39
CA ALA A 128 -13.36 2.78 -5.47
C ALA A 128 -14.79 3.01 -4.94
N ASN A 129 -15.09 4.23 -4.49
CA ASN A 129 -16.41 4.59 -3.98
C ASN A 129 -17.51 4.53 -5.05
N ALA A 130 -17.18 4.86 -6.31
CA ALA A 130 -18.12 4.76 -7.43
C ALA A 130 -18.41 3.31 -7.82
N ILE A 131 -17.43 2.41 -7.66
CA ILE A 131 -17.60 0.97 -7.92
C ILE A 131 -18.52 0.33 -6.88
N GLY A 132 -18.42 0.72 -5.60
CA GLY A 132 -19.30 0.22 -4.52
C GLY A 132 -20.80 0.55 -4.71
N GLY A 133 -21.15 1.52 -5.57
CA GLY A 133 -22.54 1.86 -5.85
C GLY A 133 -23.27 2.55 -4.68
N ASP A 134 -24.54 2.91 -4.88
CA ASP A 134 -25.33 3.80 -3.99
C ASP A 134 -25.79 3.13 -2.67
N GLY A 135 -24.84 2.65 -1.85
CA GLY A 135 -25.07 2.38 -0.41
C GLY A 135 -25.46 0.95 -0.02
N GLU A 136 -25.40 -0.02 -0.94
CA GLU A 136 -25.52 -1.45 -0.58
C GLU A 136 -24.16 -2.11 -0.30
N ASP A 137 -23.07 -1.54 -0.81
CA ASP A 137 -21.71 -2.01 -0.54
C ASP A 137 -21.20 -1.44 0.79
N PRO A 138 -20.68 -2.28 1.71
CA PRO A 138 -20.07 -1.83 2.97
C PRO A 138 -18.90 -0.86 2.78
N ASP A 139 -18.28 -0.83 1.60
CA ASP A 139 -17.16 0.05 1.29
C ASP A 139 -17.60 1.40 0.70
N TRP A 140 -18.90 1.63 0.51
CA TRP A 140 -19.41 2.94 0.10
C TRP A 140 -19.38 3.97 1.23
N ILE A 141 -18.83 5.14 0.93
CA ILE A 141 -18.63 6.27 1.83
C ILE A 141 -19.52 7.45 1.38
N PRO A 142 -20.66 7.70 2.06
CA PRO A 142 -21.59 8.78 1.70
C PRO A 142 -20.95 10.18 1.77
N ASP A 143 -20.01 10.36 2.70
CA ASP A 143 -19.39 11.64 3.03
C ASP A 143 -18.00 11.81 2.37
N LEU A 144 -17.67 11.03 1.33
CA LEU A 144 -16.32 11.00 0.74
C LEU A 144 -15.79 12.39 0.36
N GLU A 145 -16.60 13.22 -0.30
CA GLU A 145 -16.16 14.57 -0.71
C GLU A 145 -15.90 15.50 0.49
N GLU A 146 -16.60 15.33 1.61
CA GLU A 146 -16.34 16.06 2.85
C GLU A 146 -15.02 15.61 3.49
N ARG A 147 -14.72 14.31 3.43
CA ARG A 147 -13.44 13.74 3.86
C ARG A 147 -12.28 14.24 3.01
N ILE A 148 -12.43 14.24 1.68
CA ILE A 148 -11.46 14.80 0.73
C ILE A 148 -11.18 16.28 1.06
N ALA A 149 -12.23 17.09 1.26
CA ALA A 149 -12.07 18.49 1.64
C ALA A 149 -11.31 18.66 2.96
N SER A 150 -11.50 17.74 3.91
CA SER A 150 -10.79 17.72 5.19
C SER A 150 -9.32 17.37 5.02
N VAL A 151 -8.98 16.34 4.22
CA VAL A 151 -7.59 15.98 3.89
C VAL A 151 -6.86 17.13 3.19
N LEU A 152 -7.51 17.77 2.21
CA LEU A 152 -6.96 18.93 1.49
C LEU A 152 -6.74 20.15 2.39
N ALA A 153 -7.53 20.28 3.46
CA ALA A 153 -7.35 21.30 4.49
C ALA A 153 -6.34 20.92 5.58
N GLY A 154 -5.69 19.75 5.47
CA GLY A 154 -4.75 19.24 6.48
C GLY A 154 -5.42 18.78 7.78
N ARG A 155 -6.73 18.48 7.73
CA ARG A 155 -7.53 18.02 8.87
C ARG A 155 -7.90 16.56 8.66
N ILE A 156 -7.09 15.67 9.19
CA ILE A 156 -7.43 14.25 9.27
C ILE A 156 -7.75 13.99 10.74
N PRO A 157 -8.97 13.53 11.08
CA PRO A 157 -9.26 13.14 12.45
C PRO A 157 -8.26 12.06 12.88
N ALA A 158 -7.88 12.05 14.16
CA ALA A 158 -7.18 10.90 14.71
C ALA A 158 -8.08 9.69 14.47
N THR A 159 -7.59 8.71 13.71
CA THR A 159 -8.33 7.48 13.46
C THR A 159 -8.63 6.83 14.81
N GLU A 160 -9.91 6.65 15.13
CA GLU A 160 -10.28 5.59 16.05
C GLU A 160 -9.87 4.28 15.35
N THR A 161 -9.19 3.41 16.08
CA THR A 161 -8.69 2.11 15.60
C THR A 161 -9.71 1.46 14.67
N PRO A 162 -9.30 0.97 13.48
CA PRO A 162 -10.23 0.28 12.59
C PRO A 162 -10.91 -0.85 13.38
N THR A 163 -12.23 -0.79 13.50
CA THR A 163 -13.02 -1.94 13.90
C THR A 163 -12.68 -3.04 12.91
N GLU A 164 -12.15 -4.17 13.38
CA GLU A 164 -11.79 -5.34 12.55
C GLU A 164 -12.89 -5.58 11.50
N ARG A 165 -12.60 -5.21 10.24
CA ARG A 165 -13.46 -5.55 9.11
C ARG A 165 -13.22 -7.04 8.85
N ARG A 166 -14.26 -7.85 9.08
CA ARG A 166 -14.26 -9.30 8.86
C ARG A 166 -14.65 -9.64 7.44
#